data_AF-A0A496WQN5-F1
#
_entry.id   AF-A0A496WQN5-F1
#
_cell.length_a   1.000
_cell.length_b   1.000
_cell.length_c   1.000
_cell.angle_alpha   90.00
_cell.angle_beta   90.00
_cell.angle_gamma   90.00
#
_symmetry.space_group_name_H-M   'P 1'
#
loop_
_entity.id
_entity.type
_entity.pdbx_description
1 polymer ?
#
loop_
_entity_poly.entity_id
_entity_poly.type
_entity_poly.pdbx_seq_one_letter_code
_entity_poly.pdbx_strand_id
1 'polypeptide(L)' 'MDLPGLQLHELKGSRKNIWSVSVSGNWRVTFRFIGRDAEIVNYEDYH' A
#
# COMPACT_ATOMS: atom_id res chain seq x y z
N MET A 1 5.29 -6.67 -10.05
CA MET A 1 5.98 -5.41 -9.70
C MET A 1 7.08 -5.77 -8.70
N ASP A 2 8.22 -6.27 -9.18
CA ASP A 2 9.34 -6.69 -8.32
C ASP A 2 10.40 -5.59 -8.28
N LEU A 3 10.02 -4.46 -7.68
CA LEU A 3 10.95 -3.37 -7.35
C LEU A 3 11.22 -3.46 -5.83
N PRO A 4 12.40 -3.95 -5.40
CA PRO A 4 12.70 -4.21 -3.99
C PRO A 4 12.52 -2.96 -3.09
N GLY A 5 12.69 -1.76 -3.65
CA GLY A 5 12.56 -0.50 -2.92
C GLY A 5 11.14 -0.09 -2.56
N LEU A 6 10.10 -0.67 -3.17
CA LEU A 6 8.71 -0.29 -2.89
C LEU A 6 8.14 -0.92 -1.63
N GLN A 7 8.79 -1.95 -1.07
CA GLN A 7 8.34 -2.66 0.13
C GLN A 7 6.84 -2.99 0.10
N LEU A 8 6.34 -3.50 -1.04
CA LEU A 8 4.93 -3.83 -1.22
C LEU A 8 4.53 -4.95 -0.24
N HIS A 9 3.52 -4.69 0.58
CA HIS A 9 2.96 -5.70 1.47
C HIS A 9 1.48 -5.45 1.76
N GLU A 10 0.75 -6.52 2.09
CA GLU A 10 -0.63 -6.44 2.54
C GLU A 10 -0.70 -6.02 4.01
N LEU A 11 -1.66 -5.15 4.34
CA LEU A 11 -1.96 -4.74 5.70
C LEU A 11 -2.76 -5.80 6.45
N LYS A 12 -2.65 -5.78 7.78
CA LYS A 12 -3.25 -6.79 8.67
C LYS A 12 -4.44 -6.22 9.44
N GLY A 13 -5.21 -7.11 10.07
CA GLY A 13 -6.33 -6.75 10.95
C GLY A 13 -7.52 -6.18 10.16
N SER A 14 -8.06 -5.05 10.61
CA SER A 14 -9.22 -4.39 9.98
C SER A 14 -8.97 -3.89 8.55
N ARG A 15 -7.69 -3.78 8.15
CA ARG A 15 -7.27 -3.34 6.81
C ARG A 15 -6.85 -4.50 5.91
N LYS A 16 -7.31 -5.73 6.18
CA LYS A 16 -7.08 -6.86 5.28
C LYS A 16 -7.60 -6.55 3.87
N ASN A 17 -6.88 -7.02 2.85
CA ASN A 17 -7.04 -6.69 1.43
C ASN A 17 -6.62 -5.27 1.01
N ILE A 18 -6.11 -4.45 1.93
CA ILE A 18 -5.41 -3.20 1.59
C ILE A 18 -3.92 -3.49 1.48
N TRP A 19 -3.30 -2.94 0.45
CA TRP A 19 -1.87 -3.02 0.18
C TRP A 19 -1.21 -1.68 0.46
N SER A 20 0.07 -1.71 0.82
CA SER A 20 0.88 -0.54 1.09
C SER A 20 2.18 -0.60 0.31
N VAL A 21 2.58 0.54 -0.27
CA VAL A 21 3.88 0.74 -0.90
C VAL A 21 4.59 1.94 -0.29
N SER A 22 5.90 1.83 -0.16
CA SER A 22 6.79 2.88 0.32
C SER A 22 7.06 3.91 -0.76
N VAL A 23 6.93 5.19 -0.40
CA VAL A 23 7.30 6.33 -1.27
C VAL A 23 8.62 6.93 -0.81
N SER A 24 8.66 7.51 0.40
CA SER A 24 9.86 8.10 0.98
C SER A 24 9.73 8.19 2.50
N GLY A 25 10.77 7.81 3.25
CA GLY A 25 10.74 7.78 4.71
C GLY A 25 9.54 6.99 5.24
N ASN A 26 8.70 7.65 6.03
CA ASN A 26 7.50 7.08 6.64
C ASN A 26 6.25 7.11 5.73
N TRP A 27 6.32 7.79 4.59
CA TRP A 27 5.17 7.93 3.70
C TRP A 27 4.86 6.65 2.93
N ARG A 28 3.57 6.32 2.87
CA ARG A 28 3.00 5.15 2.21
C ARG A 28 1.84 5.56 1.30
N VAL A 29 1.75 4.92 0.14
CA VAL A 29 0.48 4.87 -0.61
C VAL A 29 -0.20 3.56 -0.24
N THR A 30 -1.47 3.64 0.15
CA THR A 30 -2.29 2.45 0.42
C THR A 30 -3.44 2.34 -0.58
N PHE A 31 -3.80 1.13 -0.97
CA PHE A 31 -4.84 0.91 -1.98
C PHE A 31 -5.38 -0.53 -1.89
N ARG A 32 -6.58 -0.75 -2.42
CA ARG A 32 -7.16 -2.09 -2.60
C ARG A 32 -7.09 -2.48 -4.06
N PHE A 33 -6.78 -3.74 -4.35
CA PHE A 33 -6.91 -4.29 -5.69
C PHE A 33 -8.34 -4.74 -5.95
N ILE A 34 -8.93 -4.28 -7.06
CA ILE A 34 -10.10 -4.92 -7.69
C ILE A 34 -9.64 -5.44 -9.06
N GLY A 35 -9.38 -6.75 -9.12
CA GLY A 35 -8.86 -7.38 -10.33
C GLY A 35 -7.50 -6.82 -10.71
N ARG A 36 -7.46 -5.94 -11.72
CA ARG A 36 -6.24 -5.27 -12.19
C ARG A 36 -6.18 -3.78 -11.81
N ASP A 37 -7.26 -3.26 -11.24
CA ASP A 37 -7.40 -1.85 -10.92
C ASP A 37 -7.14 -1.59 -9.43
N ALA A 38 -6.77 -0.36 -9.11
CA ALA A 38 -6.57 0.11 -7.75
C ALA A 38 -7.71 1.05 -7.34
N GLU A 39 -8.22 0.88 -6.13
CA GLU A 39 -9.24 1.75 -5.55
C GLU A 39 -8.93 2.07 -4.08
N ILE A 40 -9.68 3.03 -3.51
CA ILE A 40 -9.47 3.50 -2.13
C ILE A 40 -8.00 3.88 -1.94
N VAL A 41 -7.48 4.65 -2.90
CA VAL A 41 -6.08 5.05 -2.92
C VAL A 41 -5.88 6.20 -1.94
N ASN A 42 -5.05 5.98 -0.92
CA ASN A 42 -4.73 6.97 0.10
C ASN A 42 -3.22 7.23 0.15
N TYR A 43 -2.85 8.41 0.64
CA TYR A 43 -1.47 8.78 0.97
C TYR A 43 -1.37 9.02 2.47
N GLU A 44 -0.57 8.21 3.15
CA GLU A 44 -0.54 8.10 4.61
C GLU A 44 0.89 8.26 5.13
N ASP A 45 1.05 8.95 6.25
CA ASP A 45 2.30 8.98 7.01
C ASP A 45 2.23 7.90 8.10
N TYR A 46 3.15 6.95 8.07
CA TYR A 46 3.28 5.95 9.13
C TYR A 46 4.21 6.53 10.22
N HIS A 47 3.66 7.39 11.07
CA HIS A 47 4.31 7.83 12.31
C HIS A 47 3.50 7.38 13.54
#